data_AF-A0A084XWZ9-F1
#
_entry.id   AF-A0A084XWZ9-F1
#
_cell.length_a   1.000
_cell.length_b   1.000
_cell.length_c   1.000
_cell.angle_alpha   90.00
_cell.angle_beta   90.00
_cell.angle_gamma   90.00
#
_symmetry.space_group_name_H-M   'P 1'
#
loop_
_entity.id
_entity.type
_entity.pdbx_description
1 polymer ?
#
loop_
_entity_poly.entity_id
_entity_poly.type
_entity_poly.pdbx_seq_one_letter_code
_entity_poly.pdbx_strand_id
1 'polypeptide(L)' 'MEALSYAEAKQRFERNYLVQLLKLTDGNVADAARIADRNRTEFYRLLQKHELTPAMFRGAAGDSGVVER' A
#
# COMPACT_ATOMS: atom_id res chain seq x y z
N MET A 1 -12.88 7.50 -23.14
CA MET A 1 -12.11 7.20 -21.91
C MET A 1 -10.81 7.97 -22.07
N GLU A 2 -10.64 9.06 -21.34
CA GLU A 2 -9.42 9.87 -21.43
C GLU A 2 -8.29 9.13 -20.70
N ALA A 3 -7.14 8.98 -21.35
CA ALA A 3 -6.00 8.30 -20.77
C ALA A 3 -5.34 9.21 -19.72
N LEU A 4 -5.04 8.66 -18.55
CA LEU A 4 -4.25 9.37 -17.54
C LEU A 4 -2.89 9.74 -18.12
N SER A 5 -2.33 10.86 -17.68
CA SER A 5 -0.92 11.14 -17.93
C SER A 5 -0.05 10.03 -17.32
N TYR A 6 1.13 9.80 -17.89
CA TYR A 6 2.07 8.81 -17.35
C TYR A 6 2.40 9.05 -15.87
N ALA A 7 2.49 10.33 -15.47
CA ALA A 7 2.74 10.71 -14.08
C ALA A 7 1.61 10.26 -13.14
N GLU A 8 0.36 10.52 -13.50
CA GLU A 8 -0.81 10.13 -12.70
C GLU A 8 -0.98 8.60 -12.67
N ALA A 9 -0.80 7.94 -13.81
CA ALA A 9 -0.87 6.47 -13.90
C ALA A 9 0.19 5.82 -13.00
N LYS A 10 1.43 6.32 -13.04
CA LYS A 10 2.53 5.86 -12.18
C LYS A 10 2.22 6.11 -10.71
N GLN A 11 1.74 7.30 -10.35
CA GLN A 11 1.41 7.62 -8.96
C GLN A 11 0.32 6.68 -8.41
N ARG A 12 -0.74 6.45 -9.18
CA ARG A 12 -1.82 5.54 -8.82
C ARG A 12 -1.32 4.10 -8.66
N PHE A 13 -0.46 3.64 -9.58
CA PHE A 13 0.16 2.33 -9.50
C PHE A 13 1.02 2.18 -8.23
N GLU A 14 1.95 3.12 -7.99
CA GLU A 14 2.82 3.09 -6.81
C GLU A 14 2.00 3.04 -5.52
N ARG A 15 0.97 3.89 -5.39
CA ARG A 15 0.10 3.92 -4.20
C ARG A 15 -0.62 2.58 -3.99
N ASN A 16 -1.22 2.03 -5.04
CA ASN A 16 -1.96 0.77 -4.95
C ASN A 16 -1.04 -0.40 -4.59
N TYR A 17 0.17 -0.42 -5.14
CA TYR A 17 1.17 -1.43 -4.83
C TYR A 17 1.56 -1.39 -3.34
N LEU A 18 1.84 -0.20 -2.78
CA LEU A 18 2.16 -0.04 -1.36
C LEU A 18 0.99 -0.46 -0.46
N VAL A 19 -0.24 -0.12 -0.83
CA VAL A 19 -1.45 -0.56 -0.11
C VAL A 19 -1.57 -2.08 -0.10
N GLN A 20 -1.32 -2.74 -1.24
CA GLN A 20 -1.39 -4.20 -1.33
C GLN A 20 -0.35 -4.88 -0.44
N LEU A 21 0.89 -4.36 -0.43
CA LEU A 21 1.94 -4.87 0.45
C LEU A 21 1.59 -4.70 1.93
N LEU A 22 1.08 -3.53 2.32
CA LEU A 22 0.66 -3.29 3.70
C LEU A 22 -0.51 -4.17 4.12
N LYS A 23 -1.45 -4.48 3.22
CA LYS A 23 -2.52 -5.45 3.49
C LYS A 23 -1.99 -6.86 3.65
N LEU A 24 -1.07 -7.28 2.77
CA LEU A 24 -0.48 -8.63 2.79
C LEU A 24 0.33 -8.88 4.06
N THR A 25 0.90 -7.84 4.65
CA THR A 25 1.75 -7.93 5.83
C THR A 25 1.10 -7.40 7.10
N ASP A 26 -0.23 -7.21 7.10
CA ASP A 26 -0.99 -6.66 8.23
C ASP A 26 -0.37 -5.37 8.81
N GLY A 27 0.09 -4.47 7.94
CA GLY A 27 0.73 -3.22 8.31
C GLY A 27 2.17 -3.36 8.81
N ASN A 28 2.79 -4.53 8.69
CA ASN A 28 4.21 -4.71 9.00
C ASN A 28 5.09 -4.13 7.89
N VAL A 29 5.65 -2.95 8.14
CA VAL A 29 6.53 -2.22 7.22
C VAL A 29 7.82 -2.98 6.92
N ALA A 30 8.37 -3.71 7.90
CA ALA A 30 9.59 -4.48 7.70
C ALA A 30 9.40 -5.60 6.68
N ASP A 31 8.26 -6.28 6.78
CA ASP A 31 7.90 -7.36 5.86
C ASP A 31 7.54 -6.82 4.48
N ALA A 32 6.76 -5.74 4.43
CA ALA A 32 6.37 -5.10 3.17
C ALA A 32 7.60 -4.62 2.39
N ALA A 33 8.56 -4.00 3.07
CA ALA A 33 9.83 -3.56 2.46
C ALA A 33 10.64 -4.73 1.92
N ARG A 34 10.68 -5.86 2.63
CA ARG A 34 11.38 -7.08 2.17
C ARG A 34 10.72 -7.66 0.91
N ILE A 35 9.39 -7.75 0.88
CA ILE A 35 8.65 -8.24 -0.30
C ILE A 35 8.85 -7.30 -1.49
N ALA A 36 8.93 -6.00 -1.24
CA ALA A 36 9.22 -5.00 -2.26
C ALA A 36 10.68 -4.97 -2.74
N ASP A 37 11.56 -5.79 -2.14
CA ASP A 37 13.01 -5.74 -2.35
C ASP A 37 13.58 -4.32 -2.15
N ARG A 38 13.18 -3.67 -1.05
CA ARG A 38 13.60 -2.32 -0.66
C ARG A 38 14.11 -2.29 0.77
N ASN A 39 14.98 -1.32 1.06
CA ASN A 39 15.30 -1.02 2.46
C ASN A 39 14.13 -0.32 3.15
N ARG A 40 14.05 -0.48 4.48
CA ARG A 40 12.94 0.08 5.30
C ARG A 40 12.83 1.60 5.16
N THR A 41 13.96 2.30 5.08
CA THR A 41 13.99 3.76 5.00
C THR A 41 13.38 4.27 3.69
N GLU A 42 13.72 3.67 2.55
CA GLU A 42 13.09 3.94 1.26
C GLU A 42 11.60 3.64 1.29
N PHE A 43 11.21 2.52 1.91
CA PHE A 43 9.81 2.18 2.03
C PHE A 43 9.03 3.25 2.80
N TYR A 44 9.55 3.74 3.93
CA TYR A 44 8.93 4.85 4.65
C TYR A 44 8.81 6.13 3.81
N ARG A 45 9.81 6.45 2.97
CA ARG A 45 9.73 7.61 2.05
C ARG A 45 8.61 7.43 1.02
N LEU A 46 8.45 6.22 0.49
CA LEU A 46 7.36 5.89 -0.43
C LEU A 46 5.99 6.03 0.25
N LEU A 47 5.87 5.55 1.48
CA LEU A 47 4.64 5.70 2.27
C LEU A 47 4.30 7.17 2.52
N GLN A 48 5.29 7.98 2.93
CA GLN A 48 5.08 9.41 3.17
C GLN A 48 4.66 10.14 1.88
N LYS A 49 5.34 9.86 0.76
CA LYS A 49 5.02 10.44 -0.55
C LYS A 49 3.58 10.15 -1.00
N HIS A 50 3.06 8.98 -0.63
CA HIS A 50 1.71 8.52 -0.99
C HIS A 50 0.69 8.63 0.16
N GLU A 51 1.07 9.30 1.24
CA GLU A 51 0.22 9.57 2.42
C GLU A 51 -0.38 8.30 3.06
N LEU A 52 0.43 7.23 3.12
CA LEU A 52 0.01 5.94 3.65
C LEU A 52 0.55 5.74 5.08
N THR A 53 -0.36 5.45 6.01
CA THR A 53 -0.03 5.16 7.40
C THR A 53 -0.14 3.64 7.67
N PRO A 54 0.96 2.94 8.00
CA PRO A 54 0.94 1.50 8.26
C PRO A 54 -0.05 1.06 9.35
N ALA A 55 -0.28 1.92 10.34
CA ALA A 55 -1.20 1.65 11.44
C ALA A 55 -2.63 1.37 10.98
N MET A 56 -3.05 1.95 9.85
CA MET A 56 -4.40 1.74 9.28
C MET A 56 -4.61 0.32 8.76
N PHE A 57 -3.53 -0.44 8.57
CA PHE A 57 -3.57 -1.81 8.05
C PHE A 57 -3.40 -2.86 9.15
N ARG A 58 -3.06 -2.44 10.37
CA ARG A 58 -2.97 -3.32 11.53
C ARG A 58 -4.38 -3.55 12.07
N GLY A 59 -4.86 -4.80 12.07
CA GLY A 59 -6.17 -5.16 12.62
C GLY A 59 -7.35 -5.07 11.64
N ALA A 60 -7.11 -4.72 10.37
CA ALA A 60 -8.14 -4.71 9.33
C ALA A 60 -8.49 -6.12 8.77
N ALA A 61 -7.79 -7.18 9.22
CA ALA A 61 -8.10 -8.57 8.87
C ALA A 61 -9.46 -9.08 9.38
N GLY A 62 -10.27 -8.23 10.03
CA GLY A 62 -11.63 -8.53 10.48
C GLY A 62 -12.77 -7.85 9.69
N ASP A 63 -12.49 -6.98 8.71
CA ASP A 63 -13.53 -6.30 7.91
C ASP A 63 -13.39 -6.62 6.43
N SER A 64 -13.29 -7.92 6.12
CA SER A 64 -13.73 -8.40 4.81
C SER A 64 -15.25 -8.43 4.89
N GLY A 65 -15.86 -7.32 4.46
CA GLY A 65 -17.30 -7.17 4.35
C GLY A 65 -17.95 -8.44 3.82
N VAL A 66 -18.67 -9.10 4.71
CA VAL A 66 -19.72 -10.04 4.36
C VAL A 66 -20.70 -9.23 3.52
N VAL A 67 -20.65 -9.40 2.20
CA VAL A 67 -21.84 -9.11 1.38
C VAL A 67 -22.75 -10.30 1.62
N GLU A 68 -23.48 -10.25 2.74
CA GLU A 68 -24.57 -11.17 3.04
C GLU A 68 -25.80 -10.72 2.27
N ARG A 69 -26.13 -11.52 1.24
CA ARG A 69 -27.40 -11.64 0.49
C ARG A 69 -27.73 -10.55 -0.54
#